data_AF-A0A1Q6VK25-F1
#
_entry.id   AF-A0A1Q6VK25-F1
#
_cell.length_a   1.000
_cell.length_b   1.000
_cell.length_c   1.000
_cell.angle_alpha   90.00
_cell.angle_beta   90.00
_cell.angle_gamma   90.00
#
_symmetry.space_group_name_H-M   'P 1'
#
loop_
_entity.id
_entity.type
_entity.pdbx_description
1 polymer ?
#
loop_
_entity_poly.entity_id
_entity_poly.type
_entity_poly.pdbx_seq_one_letter_code
_entity_poly.pdbx_strand_id
1 'polypeptide(L)'
;MAKSKKTKKKTKRKLAHPKLPMQRQLNLLHEGTHFDLRPMFDDLNKRYFRGRLCRYNVMWGRRRKHRPKEYFIFGTIQEQDRVIRINRALDQPFVPAWFLRYVLYHEMLHSVVPDEMLSQGRRRVHTEEFNRRERQFPGYRRARRWEEQNLSRFLR
;
A
#
# COMPACT_ATOMS: atom_id res chain seq x y z
N MET A 1 7.67 27.11 25.60
CA MET A 1 7.57 25.64 25.73
C MET A 1 6.88 25.05 24.50
N ALA A 2 7.64 24.36 23.64
CA ALA A 2 7.15 23.85 22.36
C ALA A 2 6.26 22.60 22.55
N LYS A 3 4.99 22.69 22.14
CA LYS A 3 4.05 21.56 22.16
C LYS A 3 4.35 20.61 21.00
N SER A 4 4.91 19.44 21.32
CA SER A 4 5.16 18.34 20.40
C SER A 4 3.83 17.80 19.83
N LYS A 5 3.57 18.06 18.54
CA LYS A 5 2.40 17.54 17.82
C LYS A 5 2.61 16.05 17.52
N LYS A 6 2.08 15.18 18.38
CA LYS A 6 2.00 13.73 18.13
C LYS A 6 1.17 13.46 16.87
N THR A 7 1.81 13.05 15.78
CA THR A 7 1.16 12.58 14.55
C THR A 7 0.41 11.28 14.84
N LYS A 8 -0.93 11.35 14.92
CA LYS A 8 -1.79 10.17 15.09
C LYS A 8 -1.72 9.31 13.81
N LYS A 9 -1.01 8.19 13.85
CA LYS A 9 -1.12 7.11 12.85
C LYS A 9 -2.53 6.51 12.92
N LYS A 10 -3.46 7.01 12.10
CA LYS A 10 -4.77 6.38 11.91
C LYS A 10 -4.64 5.31 10.83
N THR A 11 -4.86 4.06 11.24
CA THR A 11 -4.80 2.84 10.43
C THR A 11 -5.74 2.93 9.22
N LYS A 12 -5.28 2.45 8.05
CA LYS A 12 -6.07 2.36 6.81
C LYS A 12 -7.43 1.71 7.11
N ARG A 13 -8.52 2.37 6.73
CA ARG A 13 -9.89 1.82 6.87
C ARG A 13 -10.25 1.06 5.59
N LYS A 14 -10.42 -0.27 5.69
CA LYS A 14 -11.13 -1.06 4.66
C LYS A 14 -12.64 -0.90 4.88
N LEU A 15 -13.39 -0.61 3.81
CA LEU A 15 -14.85 -0.49 3.86
C LEU A 15 -15.48 -1.84 4.23
N ALA A 16 -16.50 -1.81 5.09
CA ALA A 16 -17.07 -3.00 5.71
C ALA A 16 -18.21 -3.68 4.93
N HIS A 17 -18.75 -3.12 3.84
CA HIS A 17 -19.88 -3.73 3.12
C HIS A 17 -19.84 -3.46 1.60
N PRO A 18 -20.37 -4.39 0.77
CA PRO A 18 -20.19 -4.36 -0.67
C PRO A 18 -21.21 -3.42 -1.31
N LYS A 19 -20.75 -2.49 -2.15
CA LYS A 19 -21.58 -1.96 -3.23
C LYS A 19 -21.16 -2.69 -4.51
N LEU A 20 -22.13 -3.38 -5.10
CA LEU A 20 -22.12 -4.14 -6.36
C LEU A 20 -21.30 -3.50 -7.50
N PRO A 21 -20.91 -4.30 -8.52
CA PRO A 21 -19.58 -4.31 -9.08
C PRO A 21 -19.27 -2.99 -9.79
N MET A 22 -18.34 -2.21 -9.24
CA MET A 22 -17.68 -1.19 -10.02
C MET A 22 -16.58 -1.82 -10.88
N GLN A 23 -16.91 -2.89 -11.61
CA GLN A 23 -16.23 -3.29 -12.83
C GLN A 23 -16.56 -2.27 -13.93
N ARG A 24 -16.25 -1.00 -13.68
CA ARG A 24 -15.81 -0.17 -14.80
C ARG A 24 -14.42 -0.67 -15.13
N GLN A 25 -14.37 -1.61 -16.07
CA GLN A 25 -13.23 -1.87 -16.94
C GLN A 25 -12.54 -0.53 -17.18
N LEU A 26 -11.47 -0.31 -16.45
CA LEU A 26 -10.57 0.79 -16.71
C LEU A 26 -9.26 0.10 -16.95
N ASN A 27 -8.84 0.18 -18.20
CA ASN A 27 -7.50 -0.06 -18.69
C ASN A 27 -6.49 0.74 -17.84
N LEU A 28 -6.24 0.25 -16.63
CA LEU A 28 -5.26 0.76 -15.70
C LEU A 28 -4.15 -0.28 -15.73
N LEU A 29 -3.33 -0.10 -16.76
CA LEU A 29 -2.14 -0.86 -17.05
C LEU A 29 -1.30 -0.99 -15.77
N HIS A 30 -0.65 -2.14 -15.57
CA HIS A 30 0.41 -2.31 -14.59
C HIS A 30 1.64 -1.45 -14.93
N GLU A 31 1.72 -1.01 -16.19
CA GLU A 31 2.70 -0.07 -16.72
C GLU A 31 2.37 1.36 -16.27
N GLY A 32 3.26 1.89 -15.43
CA GLY A 32 3.33 3.31 -15.14
C GLY A 32 4.16 4.02 -16.21
N THR A 33 4.20 5.34 -16.14
CA THR A 33 5.07 6.17 -16.96
C THR A 33 6.55 5.96 -16.61
N HIS A 34 6.86 5.60 -15.36
CA HIS A 34 8.23 5.39 -14.88
C HIS A 34 8.50 3.97 -14.36
N PHE A 35 7.48 3.26 -13.87
CA PHE A 35 7.66 1.94 -13.27
C PHE A 35 6.62 0.94 -13.76
N ASP A 36 7.07 -0.28 -14.08
CA ASP A 36 6.20 -1.44 -14.24
C ASP A 36 6.06 -2.18 -12.90
N LEU A 37 4.82 -2.29 -12.42
CA LEU A 37 4.53 -2.95 -11.15
C LEU A 37 4.59 -4.48 -11.26
N ARG A 38 4.35 -5.05 -12.45
CA ARG A 38 4.19 -6.50 -12.60
C ARG A 38 5.48 -7.27 -12.28
N PRO A 39 6.66 -6.91 -12.85
CA PRO A 39 7.91 -7.60 -12.53
C PRO A 39 8.30 -7.45 -11.06
N MET A 40 8.05 -6.29 -10.46
CA MET A 40 8.33 -6.06 -9.04
C MET A 40 7.46 -6.92 -8.13
N PHE A 41 6.17 -7.03 -8.45
CA PHE A 41 5.22 -7.87 -7.73
C PHE A 41 5.61 -9.36 -7.83
N ASP A 42 5.95 -9.83 -9.03
CA ASP A 42 6.28 -11.24 -9.25
C ASP A 42 7.58 -11.64 -8.52
N ASP A 43 8.60 -10.78 -8.52
CA ASP A 43 9.83 -10.97 -7.75
C ASP A 43 9.55 -11.05 -6.23
N LEU A 44 8.75 -10.12 -5.71
CA LEU A 44 8.37 -10.12 -4.29
C LEU A 44 7.54 -11.35 -3.92
N ASN A 45 6.59 -11.75 -4.78
CA ASN A 45 5.72 -12.90 -4.56
C ASN A 45 6.54 -14.20 -4.47
N LYS A 46 7.53 -14.37 -5.36
CA LYS A 46 8.44 -15.51 -5.34
C LYS A 46 9.30 -15.52 -4.06
N ARG A 47 9.95 -14.40 -3.72
CA ARG A 47 10.91 -14.33 -2.61
C ARG A 47 10.27 -14.45 -1.23
N TYR A 48 9.15 -13.76 -1.00
CA TYR A 48 8.60 -13.58 0.36
C TYR A 48 7.28 -14.32 0.58
N PHE A 49 6.53 -14.62 -0.48
CA PHE A 49 5.19 -15.19 -0.39
C PHE A 49 5.11 -16.60 -1.00
N ARG A 50 6.24 -17.18 -1.44
CA ARG A 50 6.34 -18.51 -2.05
C ARG A 50 5.36 -18.70 -3.22
N GLY A 51 5.10 -17.64 -3.98
CA GLY A 51 4.19 -17.67 -5.12
C GLY A 51 2.69 -17.69 -4.77
N ARG A 52 2.30 -17.65 -3.49
CA ARG A 52 0.88 -17.77 -3.06
C ARG A 52 -0.03 -16.67 -3.60
N LEU A 53 0.53 -15.52 -3.99
CA LEU A 53 -0.22 -14.38 -4.51
C LEU A 53 -0.28 -14.36 -6.04
N CYS A 54 -0.02 -15.46 -6.73
CA CYS A 54 -0.03 -15.52 -8.20
C CYS A 54 -1.36 -15.10 -8.85
N ARG A 55 -2.47 -15.23 -8.13
CA ARG A 55 -3.82 -14.82 -8.58
C ARG A 55 -4.15 -13.36 -8.31
N TYR A 56 -3.25 -12.61 -7.68
CA TYR A 56 -3.47 -11.19 -7.43
C TYR A 56 -3.08 -10.35 -8.64
N ASN A 57 -3.92 -9.37 -8.96
CA ASN A 57 -3.65 -8.37 -9.98
C ASN A 57 -3.12 -7.10 -9.32
N VAL A 58 -1.92 -6.68 -9.74
CA VAL A 58 -1.32 -5.40 -9.33
C VAL A 58 -1.58 -4.35 -10.42
N MET A 59 -2.01 -3.15 -10.01
CA MET A 59 -2.33 -2.08 -10.95
C MET A 59 -2.15 -0.70 -10.34
N TRP A 60 -1.98 0.31 -11.19
CA TRP A 60 -1.99 1.70 -10.75
C TRP A 60 -3.41 2.18 -10.41
N GLY A 61 -3.50 2.96 -9.34
CA GLY A 61 -4.71 3.66 -8.93
C GLY A 61 -5.03 4.83 -9.86
N ARG A 62 -6.26 5.33 -9.80
CA ARG A 62 -6.68 6.50 -10.60
C ARG A 62 -5.95 7.76 -10.13
N ARG A 63 -5.58 8.61 -11.09
CA ARG A 63 -5.06 9.95 -10.81
C ARG A 63 -6.15 10.77 -10.13
N ARG A 64 -5.95 11.16 -8.87
CA ARG A 64 -6.85 12.10 -8.19
C ARG A 64 -6.52 13.52 -8.65
N LYS A 65 -7.57 14.31 -8.99
CA LYS A 65 -7.43 15.73 -9.35
C LYS A 65 -6.89 16.58 -8.17
N HIS A 66 -7.18 16.18 -6.94
CA HIS A 66 -6.75 16.89 -5.74
C HIS A 66 -5.86 16.00 -4.85
N ARG A 67 -4.76 16.59 -4.35
CA ARG A 67 -3.91 15.96 -3.33
C ARG A 67 -4.69 15.89 -2.00
N PRO A 68 -4.52 14.81 -1.22
CA PRO A 68 -5.15 14.73 0.10
C PRO A 68 -4.59 15.81 1.03
N LYS A 69 -5.46 16.42 1.85
CA LYS A 69 -5.06 17.47 2.82
C LYS A 69 -4.47 16.93 4.13
N GLU A 70 -4.78 15.68 4.50
CA GLU A 70 -4.43 15.16 5.83
C GLU A 70 -3.61 13.86 5.83
N TYR A 71 -3.83 12.95 4.88
CA TYR A 71 -3.14 11.66 4.84
C TYR A 71 -2.97 11.14 3.42
N PHE A 72 -1.84 10.51 3.16
CA PHE A 72 -1.54 9.91 1.87
C PHE A 72 -1.60 8.39 1.97
N ILE A 73 -2.43 7.77 1.12
CA ILE A 73 -2.49 6.32 0.97
C ILE A 73 -1.60 5.93 -0.20
N PHE A 74 -0.50 5.23 0.09
CA PHE A 74 0.46 4.74 -0.90
C PHE A 74 -0.07 3.59 -1.74
N GLY A 75 -0.91 2.73 -1.16
CA GLY A 75 -1.57 1.64 -1.85
C GLY A 75 -2.75 1.11 -1.05
N THR A 76 -3.57 0.32 -1.73
CA THR A 76 -4.70 -0.41 -1.13
C THR A 76 -4.76 -1.82 -1.69
N ILE A 77 -5.25 -2.74 -0.86
CA ILE A 77 -5.56 -4.10 -1.28
C ILE A 77 -7.04 -4.40 -1.11
N GLN A 78 -7.60 -5.11 -2.08
CA GLN A 78 -8.93 -5.70 -2.05
C GLN A 78 -8.77 -7.21 -2.13
N GLU A 79 -8.84 -7.89 -0.99
CA GLU A 79 -8.65 -9.34 -0.90
C GLU A 79 -9.73 -10.12 -1.67
N GLN A 80 -10.98 -9.66 -1.60
CA GLN A 80 -12.13 -10.27 -2.29
C GLN A 80 -11.90 -10.32 -3.80
N ASP A 81 -11.48 -9.20 -4.38
CA ASP A 81 -11.21 -9.08 -5.81
C ASP A 81 -9.79 -9.54 -6.20
N ARG A 82 -8.95 -9.87 -5.21
CA ARG A 82 -7.51 -10.15 -5.37
C ARG A 82 -6.79 -9.05 -6.13
N VAL A 83 -7.06 -7.79 -5.79
CA VAL A 83 -6.46 -6.63 -6.48
C VAL A 83 -5.61 -5.82 -5.51
N ILE A 84 -4.38 -5.52 -5.91
CA ILE A 84 -3.48 -4.56 -5.26
C ILE A 84 -3.44 -3.30 -6.12
N ARG A 85 -3.83 -2.17 -5.56
CA ARG A 85 -3.78 -0.86 -6.21
C ARG A 85 -2.70 0.00 -5.60
N ILE A 86 -1.74 0.42 -6.40
CA ILE A 86 -0.70 1.36 -5.97
C ILE A 86 -1.05 2.76 -6.42
N ASN A 87 -0.91 3.76 -5.54
CA ASN A 87 -1.25 5.13 -5.87
C ASN A 87 -0.31 5.65 -6.97
N ARG A 88 -0.89 6.12 -8.09
CA ARG A 88 -0.12 6.64 -9.23
C ARG A 88 0.73 7.87 -8.91
N ALA A 89 0.54 8.54 -7.77
CA ALA A 89 1.49 9.58 -7.36
C ALA A 89 2.89 9.02 -7.05
N LEU A 90 3.05 7.70 -6.85
CA LEU A 90 4.35 7.04 -6.72
C LEU A 90 5.05 6.77 -8.06
N ASP A 91 4.33 6.89 -9.17
CA ASP A 91 4.87 6.73 -10.52
C ASP A 91 5.55 8.04 -10.97
N GLN A 92 6.67 8.37 -10.32
CA GLN A 92 7.42 9.60 -10.55
C GLN A 92 8.93 9.33 -10.47
N PRO A 93 9.78 10.05 -11.22
CA PRO A 93 11.20 9.73 -11.33
C PRO A 93 11.99 9.96 -10.02
N PHE A 94 11.50 10.84 -9.14
CA PHE A 94 12.12 11.05 -7.83
C PHE A 94 11.85 9.91 -6.84
N VAL A 95 10.86 9.05 -7.12
CA VAL A 95 10.47 7.94 -6.24
C VAL A 95 11.41 6.78 -6.53
N PRO A 96 12.21 6.31 -5.55
CA PRO A 96 13.14 5.24 -5.82
C PRO A 96 12.41 3.90 -6.00
N ALA A 97 12.88 3.07 -6.94
CA ALA A 97 12.31 1.74 -7.20
C ALA A 97 12.26 0.85 -5.94
N TRP A 98 13.28 0.94 -5.09
CA TRP A 98 13.32 0.19 -3.83
C TRP A 98 12.23 0.62 -2.83
N PHE A 99 11.78 1.89 -2.89
CA PHE A 99 10.66 2.37 -2.08
C PHE A 99 9.34 1.82 -2.62
N LEU A 100 9.17 1.83 -3.95
CA LEU A 100 8.00 1.24 -4.60
C LEU A 100 7.86 -0.25 -4.28
N ARG A 101 8.98 -1.00 -4.30
CA ARG A 101 9.03 -2.41 -3.85
C ARG A 101 8.60 -2.57 -2.38
N TYR A 102 9.00 -1.67 -1.50
CA TYR A 102 8.53 -1.68 -0.11
C TYR A 102 7.01 -1.46 -0.01
N VAL A 103 6.47 -0.48 -0.74
CA VAL A 103 5.01 -0.23 -0.74
C VAL A 103 4.26 -1.45 -1.27
N LEU A 104 4.70 -2.06 -2.35
CA LEU A 104 4.14 -3.30 -2.87
C LEU A 104 4.18 -4.42 -1.84
N TYR A 105 5.35 -4.65 -1.22
CA TYR A 105 5.52 -5.64 -0.17
C TYR A 105 4.57 -5.40 1.01
N HIS A 106 4.41 -4.14 1.44
CA HIS A 106 3.47 -3.75 2.49
C HIS A 106 2.03 -4.08 2.09
N GLU A 107 1.57 -3.74 0.88
CA GLU A 107 0.23 -4.11 0.41
C GLU A 107 0.06 -5.63 0.30
N MET A 108 1.09 -6.36 -0.13
CA MET A 108 1.06 -7.82 -0.21
C MET A 108 0.97 -8.47 1.18
N LEU A 109 1.64 -7.91 2.19
CA LEU A 109 1.54 -8.41 3.57
C LEU A 109 0.11 -8.39 4.09
N HIS A 110 -0.69 -7.39 3.72
CA HIS A 110 -2.11 -7.30 4.06
C HIS A 110 -2.96 -8.45 3.49
N SER A 111 -2.47 -9.21 2.50
CA SER A 111 -3.19 -10.40 2.00
C SER A 111 -2.89 -11.68 2.76
N VAL A 112 -1.78 -11.73 3.49
CA VAL A 112 -1.32 -12.97 4.16
C VAL A 112 -1.38 -12.87 5.68
N VAL A 113 -1.39 -11.66 6.22
CA VAL A 113 -1.58 -11.44 7.65
C VAL A 113 -3.05 -11.07 7.85
N PRO A 114 -3.84 -11.89 8.56
CA PRO A 114 -5.24 -11.61 8.79
C PRO A 114 -5.41 -10.35 9.65
N ASP A 115 -6.45 -9.59 9.34
CA ASP A 115 -6.87 -8.45 10.15
C ASP A 115 -7.39 -8.95 11.52
N GLU A 116 -6.98 -8.31 12.62
CA GLU A 116 -7.59 -8.55 13.93
C GLU A 116 -8.94 -7.83 14.00
N MET A 117 -10.03 -8.57 14.26
CA MET A 117 -11.32 -7.95 14.58
C MET A 117 -11.32 -7.46 16.03
N LEU A 118 -11.48 -6.16 16.21
CA LEU A 118 -11.71 -5.53 17.50
C LEU A 118 -13.22 -5.45 17.78
N SER A 119 -13.57 -5.40 19.06
CA SER A 119 -14.92 -5.11 19.54
C SER A 119 -15.46 -3.84 18.89
N GLN A 120 -16.75 -3.84 18.51
CA GLN A 120 -17.44 -2.80 17.71
C GLN A 120 -17.16 -2.78 16.19
N GLY A 121 -16.80 -3.92 15.59
CA GLY A 121 -16.69 -4.02 14.12
C GLY A 121 -15.52 -3.24 13.51
N ARG A 122 -14.55 -2.82 14.35
CA ARG A 122 -13.31 -2.18 13.90
C ARG A 122 -12.28 -3.26 13.59
N ARG A 123 -11.54 -3.12 12.50
CA ARG A 123 -10.44 -4.04 12.15
C ARG A 123 -9.09 -3.39 12.40
N ARG A 124 -8.19 -4.11 13.06
CA ARG A 124 -6.80 -3.74 13.22
C ARG A 124 -5.97 -4.50 12.18
N VAL A 125 -5.61 -3.76 11.13
CA VAL A 125 -4.84 -4.27 9.98
C VAL A 125 -3.34 -4.40 10.31
N HIS A 126 -2.81 -3.50 11.16
CA HIS A 126 -1.42 -3.55 11.63
C HIS A 126 -1.34 -4.24 12.98
N THR A 127 -1.47 -5.57 12.95
CA THR A 127 -1.28 -6.46 14.09
C THR A 127 0.21 -6.56 14.46
N GLU A 128 0.52 -7.20 15.58
CA GLU A 128 1.93 -7.44 15.96
C GLU A 128 2.64 -8.31 14.92
N GLU A 129 1.96 -9.34 14.40
CA GLU A 129 2.48 -10.20 13.34
C GLU A 129 2.75 -9.42 12.04
N PHE A 130 1.85 -8.48 11.68
CA PHE A 130 2.07 -7.59 10.55
C PHE A 130 3.37 -6.80 10.74
N ASN A 131 3.52 -6.15 11.90
CA ASN A 131 4.71 -5.35 12.20
C ASN A 131 5.99 -6.19 12.27
N ARG A 132 5.90 -7.45 12.70
CA ARG A 132 7.03 -8.38 12.75
C ARG A 132 7.51 -8.73 11.33
N ARG A 133 6.58 -9.13 10.45
CA ARG A 133 6.92 -9.44 9.05
C ARG A 133 7.38 -8.20 8.29
N GLU A 134 6.73 -7.07 8.51
CA GLU A 134 7.11 -5.82 7.86
C GLU A 134 8.57 -5.45 8.15
N ARG A 135 9.03 -5.64 9.40
CA ARG A 135 10.41 -5.38 9.81
C ARG A 135 11.42 -6.35 9.21
N GLN A 136 11.00 -7.53 8.74
CA GLN A 136 11.88 -8.50 8.08
C GLN A 136 12.27 -8.04 6.66
N PHE A 137 11.56 -7.08 6.07
CA PHE A 137 11.92 -6.56 4.77
C PHE A 137 13.27 -5.82 4.85
N PRO A 138 14.29 -6.20 4.05
CA PRO A 138 15.63 -5.59 4.13
C PRO A 138 15.62 -4.06 3.98
N GLY A 139 14.68 -3.53 3.18
CA GLY A 139 14.53 -2.10 2.94
C GLY A 139 13.67 -1.35 3.97
N TYR A 140 13.12 -2.01 5.00
CA TYR A 140 12.10 -1.43 5.88
C TYR A 140 12.54 -0.09 6.50
N ARG A 141 13.69 -0.08 7.19
CA ARG A 141 14.18 1.14 7.87
C ARG A 141 14.43 2.29 6.89
N ARG A 142 15.02 1.98 5.74
CA ARG A 142 15.29 2.95 4.68
C ARG A 142 13.99 3.52 4.10
N ALA A 143 13.00 2.67 3.86
CA ALA A 143 11.70 3.07 3.35
C ALA A 143 10.90 3.92 4.33
N ARG A 144 10.88 3.55 5.62
CA ARG A 144 10.27 4.36 6.68
C ARG A 144 10.88 5.77 6.75
N ARG A 145 12.21 5.87 6.71
CA ARG A 145 12.90 7.17 6.72
C ARG A 145 12.57 8.00 5.49
N TRP A 146 12.58 7.39 4.30
CA TRP A 146 12.25 8.09 3.06
C TRP A 146 10.80 8.52 3.01
N GLU A 147 9.88 7.67 3.48
CA GLU A 147 8.46 7.99 3.63
C GLU A 147 8.30 9.25 4.48
N GLU A 148 8.90 9.30 5.67
CA GLU A 148 8.82 10.43 6.60
C GLU A 148 9.39 11.73 5.98
N GLN A 149 10.49 11.63 5.23
CA GLN A 149 11.12 12.77 4.56
C GLN A 149 10.35 13.29 3.33
N ASN A 150 9.62 12.41 2.63
CA ASN A 150 8.96 12.75 1.38
C ASN A 150 7.42 12.84 1.50
N LEU A 151 6.84 12.52 2.65
CA LEU A 151 5.39 12.54 2.86
C LEU A 151 4.80 13.92 2.56
N SER A 152 5.50 14.99 2.95
CA SER A 152 5.09 16.38 2.68
C SER A 152 4.98 16.69 1.18
N ARG A 153 5.71 15.98 0.31
CA ARG A 153 5.64 16.17 -1.15
C ARG A 153 4.36 15.59 -1.75
N PHE A 154 3.77 14.62 -1.07
CA PHE A 154 2.51 13.97 -1.48
C PHE A 154 1.28 14.62 -0.84
N LEU A 155 1.45 15.27 0.30
CA LEU A 155 0.45 16.11 0.95
C LEU A 155 0.48 17.53 0.34
N ARG A 156 -0.61 18.27 0.48
CA ARG A 156 -0.71 19.67 0.06
C ARG A 156 -1.08 20.53 1.26
#